data_AF-A0A935DLC0-F1
#
_entry.id   AF-A0A935DLC0-F1
#
_cell.length_a   1.000
_cell.length_b   1.000
_cell.length_c   1.000
_cell.angle_alpha   90.00
_cell.angle_beta   90.00
_cell.angle_gamma   90.00
#
_symmetry.space_group_name_H-M   'P 1'
#
loop_
_entity.id
_entity.type
_entity.pdbx_description
1 polymer ?
#
loop_
_entity_poly.entity_id
_entity_poly.type
_entity_poly.pdbx_seq_one_letter_code
_entity_poly.pdbx_strand_id
1 'polypeptide(L)'
;MSAPHHDFHQGLRIGRIGLALAVLTILFGFAFGGAFGAFEAPMKADLAARAQAVSATVYGGDAAKIRSVVDKSWSYYKRAHLHGGAIGASALGMIVLLAALRRPTEMLRRGTALALGLGALGYSLFWMLAARRAPGLGSTDAAKESLSWLAVPSAGLLMVGTVSVLVLLLIDVFAPPAAPLNGGGPSLIGVRGDVRDRRGGVGGAARPRGRPGGGSRERVFRYRSVEKTP
;
A
#
# COMPACT_ATOMS: atom_id res chain seq x y z
N MET A 1 5.24 21.78 -25.59
CA MET A 1 5.01 20.41 -25.09
C MET A 1 4.44 20.50 -23.69
N SER A 2 3.17 20.14 -23.52
CA SER A 2 2.54 20.06 -22.20
C SER A 2 3.20 18.92 -21.43
N ALA A 3 3.59 19.16 -20.17
CA ALA A 3 4.05 18.09 -19.29
C ALA A 3 2.99 16.96 -19.29
N PRO A 4 3.38 15.68 -19.32
CA PRO A 4 2.42 14.59 -19.24
C PRO A 4 1.61 14.80 -17.96
N HIS A 5 0.30 15.00 -18.11
CA HIS A 5 -0.62 15.03 -16.98
C HIS A 5 -0.52 13.66 -16.32
N HIS A 6 0.11 13.60 -15.15
CA HIS A 6 0.17 12.38 -14.36
C HIS A 6 -1.26 12.01 -13.97
N ASP A 7 -1.78 10.97 -14.58
CA ASP A 7 -3.11 10.45 -14.27
C ASP A 7 -3.03 9.57 -13.02
N PHE A 8 -3.61 10.06 -11.93
CA PHE A 8 -3.75 9.33 -10.68
C PHE A 8 -4.38 7.95 -10.88
N HIS A 9 -5.36 7.82 -11.79
CA HIS A 9 -5.99 6.53 -12.10
C HIS A 9 -5.01 5.56 -12.76
N GLN A 10 -4.14 6.03 -13.67
CA GLN A 10 -3.05 5.21 -14.21
C GLN A 10 -2.08 4.79 -13.09
N GLY A 11 -1.74 5.70 -12.17
CA GLY A 11 -0.94 5.41 -10.99
C GLY A 11 -1.50 4.25 -10.15
N LEU A 12 -2.81 4.25 -9.89
CA LEU A 12 -3.50 3.16 -9.20
C LEU A 12 -3.48 1.85 -10.01
N ARG A 13 -3.71 1.91 -11.32
CA ARG A 13 -3.69 0.72 -12.20
C ARG A 13 -2.32 0.05 -12.21
N ILE A 14 -1.24 0.81 -12.19
CA ILE A 14 0.13 0.28 -12.12
C ILE A 14 0.36 -0.47 -10.79
N GLY A 15 -0.13 0.10 -9.68
CA GLY A 15 0.01 -0.46 -8.32
C GLY A 15 -1.08 -1.45 -7.90
N ARG A 16 -2.00 -1.82 -8.80
CA ARG A 16 -3.27 -2.51 -8.46
C ARG A 16 -3.12 -3.80 -7.65
N ILE A 17 -2.05 -4.57 -7.88
CA ILE A 17 -1.81 -5.83 -7.14
C ILE A 17 -1.43 -5.51 -5.69
N GLY A 18 -0.51 -4.57 -5.47
CA GLY A 18 -0.17 -4.10 -4.13
C GLY A 18 -1.38 -3.52 -3.40
N LEU A 19 -2.20 -2.74 -4.12
CA LEU A 19 -3.45 -2.16 -3.61
C LEU A 19 -4.42 -3.26 -3.13
N ALA A 20 -4.66 -4.28 -3.96
CA ALA A 20 -5.53 -5.40 -3.62
C ALA A 20 -5.00 -6.16 -2.39
N LEU A 21 -3.69 -6.40 -2.30
CA LEU A 21 -3.06 -7.05 -1.16
C LEU A 21 -3.19 -6.22 0.14
N ALA A 22 -3.06 -4.90 0.06
CA ALA A 22 -3.26 -4.03 1.22
C ALA A 22 -4.71 -4.08 1.72
N VAL A 23 -5.70 -4.02 0.81
CA VAL A 23 -7.12 -4.18 1.16
C VAL A 23 -7.41 -5.58 1.72
N LEU A 24 -6.81 -6.63 1.16
CA LEU A 24 -6.92 -7.99 1.68
C LEU A 24 -6.33 -8.09 3.10
N THR A 25 -5.24 -7.37 3.39
CA THR A 25 -4.64 -7.32 4.72
C THR A 25 -5.57 -6.65 5.74
N ILE A 26 -6.24 -5.56 5.33
CA ILE A 26 -7.27 -4.90 6.15
C ILE A 26 -8.44 -5.84 6.40
N LEU A 27 -8.93 -6.52 5.36
CA LEU A 27 -10.01 -7.50 5.47
C LEU A 27 -9.62 -8.64 6.43
N PHE A 28 -8.38 -9.13 6.34
CA PHE A 28 -7.84 -10.10 7.27
C PHE A 28 -7.87 -9.59 8.72
N GLY A 29 -7.46 -8.33 8.95
CA GLY A 29 -7.57 -7.68 10.25
C GLY A 29 -9.00 -7.65 10.78
N PHE A 30 -9.97 -7.17 9.98
CA PHE A 30 -11.38 -7.15 10.37
C PHE A 30 -11.96 -8.54 10.62
N ALA A 31 -11.64 -9.51 9.76
CA ALA A 31 -12.09 -10.89 9.92
C ALA A 31 -11.59 -11.47 11.26
N PHE A 32 -10.33 -11.21 11.63
CA PHE A 32 -9.81 -11.61 12.94
C PHE A 32 -10.48 -10.87 14.10
N GLY A 33 -10.78 -9.58 13.94
CA GLY A 33 -11.52 -8.80 14.96
C GLY A 33 -12.92 -9.35 15.19
N GLY A 34 -13.64 -9.66 14.11
CA GLY A 34 -14.94 -10.34 14.17
C GLY A 34 -14.83 -11.74 14.79
N ALA A 35 -13.79 -12.49 14.45
CA ALA A 35 -13.54 -13.81 15.04
C ALA A 35 -13.26 -13.74 16.54
N PHE A 36 -12.58 -12.70 17.04
CA PHE A 36 -12.46 -12.49 18.48
C PHE A 36 -13.81 -12.25 19.13
N GLY A 37 -14.66 -11.41 18.53
CA GLY A 37 -16.00 -11.15 19.08
C GLY A 37 -16.91 -12.38 19.09
N ALA A 38 -16.85 -13.21 18.04
CA ALA A 38 -17.77 -14.35 17.88
C ALA A 38 -17.23 -15.69 18.43
N PHE A 39 -15.90 -15.87 18.45
CA PHE A 39 -15.27 -17.20 18.64
C PHE A 39 -14.06 -17.18 19.59
N GLU A 40 -13.94 -16.20 20.50
CA GLU A 40 -12.81 -16.14 21.44
C GLU A 40 -12.61 -17.44 22.24
N ALA A 41 -13.67 -17.98 22.84
CA ALA A 41 -13.58 -19.19 23.66
C ALA A 41 -13.11 -20.42 22.83
N PRO A 42 -13.73 -20.75 21.67
CA PRO A 42 -13.22 -21.80 20.77
C PRO A 42 -11.76 -21.59 20.34
N MET A 43 -11.34 -20.36 20.05
CA MET A 43 -9.96 -20.09 19.62
C MET A 43 -8.95 -20.35 20.73
N LYS A 44 -9.25 -19.93 21.97
CA LYS A 44 -8.40 -20.24 23.12
C LYS A 44 -8.37 -21.73 23.43
N ALA A 45 -9.52 -22.41 23.29
CA ALA A 45 -9.61 -23.85 23.45
C ALA A 45 -8.75 -24.61 22.42
N ASP A 46 -8.73 -24.19 21.15
CA ASP A 46 -7.85 -24.77 20.13
C ASP A 46 -6.36 -24.61 20.50
N LEU A 47 -5.94 -23.44 21.00
CA LEU A 47 -4.56 -23.24 21.45
C LEU A 47 -4.20 -24.16 22.63
N ALA A 48 -5.09 -24.31 23.60
CA ALA A 48 -4.91 -25.21 24.73
C ALA A 48 -4.85 -26.68 24.29
N ALA A 49 -5.75 -27.09 23.40
CA ALA A 49 -5.77 -28.45 22.85
C ALA A 49 -4.47 -28.80 22.12
N ARG A 50 -3.92 -27.85 21.35
CA ARG A 50 -2.61 -28.02 20.68
C ARG A 50 -1.46 -28.23 21.66
N ALA A 51 -1.42 -27.47 22.76
CA ALA A 51 -0.40 -27.67 23.79
C ALA A 51 -0.60 -29.01 24.52
N GLN A 52 -1.84 -29.35 24.85
CA GLN A 52 -2.16 -30.58 25.57
C GLN A 52 -1.78 -31.83 24.76
N ALA A 53 -1.99 -31.80 23.44
CA ALA A 53 -1.63 -32.90 22.54
C ALA A 53 -0.14 -33.27 22.57
N VAL A 54 0.73 -32.34 22.97
CA VAL A 54 2.20 -32.56 23.08
C VAL A 54 2.71 -32.37 24.52
N SER A 55 1.82 -32.38 25.51
CA SER A 55 2.14 -32.07 26.91
C SER A 55 3.23 -32.97 27.48
N ALA A 56 3.12 -34.29 27.27
CA ALA A 56 4.11 -35.24 27.78
C ALA A 56 5.48 -35.13 27.07
N THR A 57 5.50 -34.91 25.76
CA THR A 57 6.73 -35.00 24.94
C THR A 57 7.48 -33.68 24.82
N VAL A 58 6.77 -32.55 24.69
CA VAL A 58 7.36 -31.23 24.46
C VAL A 58 7.45 -30.40 25.74
N TYR A 59 6.48 -30.57 26.64
CA TYR A 59 6.40 -29.83 27.90
C TYR A 59 6.82 -30.65 29.12
N GLY A 60 7.01 -31.97 29.00
CA GLY A 60 7.33 -32.83 30.15
C GLY A 60 6.25 -32.81 31.24
N GLY A 61 4.99 -32.52 30.88
CA GLY A 61 3.90 -32.35 31.83
C GLY A 61 3.90 -31.02 32.60
N ASP A 62 4.77 -30.07 32.27
CA ASP A 62 4.84 -28.76 32.93
C ASP A 62 3.61 -27.88 32.57
N ALA A 63 2.63 -27.89 33.46
CA ALA A 63 1.39 -27.13 33.31
C ALA A 63 1.62 -25.59 33.32
N ALA A 64 2.64 -25.10 34.03
CA ALA A 64 2.95 -23.68 34.09
C ALA A 64 3.52 -23.20 32.75
N LYS A 65 4.42 -23.98 32.16
CA LYS A 65 4.97 -23.71 30.82
C LYS A 65 3.89 -23.79 29.74
N ILE A 66 3.00 -24.77 29.80
CA ILE A 66 1.84 -24.86 28.89
C ILE A 66 1.02 -23.58 28.93
N ARG A 67 0.62 -23.15 30.14
CA ARG A 67 -0.18 -21.92 30.32
C ARG A 67 0.53 -20.70 29.74
N SER A 68 1.80 -20.53 30.07
CA SER A 68 2.63 -19.42 29.56
C SER A 68 2.69 -19.37 28.03
N VAL A 69 2.90 -20.51 27.36
CA VAL A 69 2.95 -20.57 25.90
C VAL A 69 1.58 -20.31 25.28
N VAL A 70 0.51 -20.85 25.84
CA VAL A 70 -0.87 -20.63 25.36
C VAL A 70 -1.26 -19.15 25.48
N ASP A 71 -1.00 -18.51 26.63
CA ASP A 71 -1.30 -17.09 26.85
C ASP A 71 -0.51 -16.18 25.91
N LYS A 72 0.76 -16.52 25.66
CA LYS A 72 1.59 -15.79 24.70
C LYS A 72 1.11 -16.00 23.26
N SER A 73 0.65 -17.20 22.93
CA SER A 73 0.07 -17.54 21.62
C SER A 73 -1.21 -16.74 21.37
N TRP A 74 -2.06 -16.56 22.39
CA TRP A 74 -3.21 -15.67 22.30
C TRP A 74 -2.79 -14.22 21.99
N SER A 75 -1.70 -13.75 22.61
CA SER A 75 -1.14 -12.44 22.29
C SER A 75 -0.65 -12.32 20.85
N TYR A 76 -0.20 -13.41 20.22
CA TYR A 76 0.18 -13.43 18.80
C TYR A 76 -1.04 -13.36 17.87
N TYR A 77 -2.17 -13.98 18.20
CA TYR A 77 -3.41 -13.73 17.45
C TYR A 77 -3.81 -12.26 17.52
N LYS A 78 -3.77 -11.64 18.71
CA LYS A 78 -4.05 -10.19 18.85
C LYS A 78 -3.10 -9.34 17.99
N ARG A 79 -1.82 -9.73 17.89
CA ARG A 79 -0.87 -9.07 16.98
C ARG A 79 -1.27 -9.24 15.52
N ALA A 80 -1.69 -10.44 15.09
CA ALA A 80 -2.16 -10.68 13.74
C ALA A 80 -3.32 -9.75 13.36
N HIS A 81 -4.32 -9.62 14.24
CA HIS A 81 -5.42 -8.68 14.08
C HIS A 81 -4.94 -7.23 13.94
N LEU A 82 -4.14 -6.75 14.91
CA LEU A 82 -3.67 -5.37 14.94
C LEU A 82 -2.81 -5.03 13.73
N HIS A 83 -1.91 -5.93 13.33
CA HIS A 83 -1.05 -5.74 12.15
C HIS A 83 -1.89 -5.80 10.87
N GLY A 84 -2.84 -6.72 10.77
CA GLY A 84 -3.79 -6.78 9.64
C GLY A 84 -4.50 -5.45 9.42
N GLY A 85 -5.08 -4.88 10.48
CA GLY A 85 -5.76 -3.59 10.42
C GLY A 85 -4.79 -2.42 10.16
N ALA A 86 -3.87 -2.17 11.09
CA ALA A 86 -3.05 -0.97 11.09
C ALA A 86 -2.00 -0.94 9.96
N ILE A 87 -1.30 -2.05 9.72
CA ILE A 87 -0.30 -2.11 8.64
C ILE A 87 -1.00 -2.18 7.28
N GLY A 88 -2.10 -2.93 7.17
CA GLY A 88 -2.91 -2.94 5.95
C GLY A 88 -3.39 -1.55 5.55
N ALA A 89 -3.93 -0.78 6.50
CA ALA A 89 -4.37 0.61 6.28
C ALA A 89 -3.20 1.54 5.91
N SER A 90 -2.07 1.41 6.61
CA SER A 90 -0.86 2.20 6.32
C SER A 90 -0.32 1.90 4.92
N ALA A 91 -0.24 0.64 4.54
CA ALA A 91 0.17 0.21 3.19
C ALA A 91 -0.77 0.75 2.11
N LEU A 92 -2.09 0.69 2.33
CA LEU A 92 -3.08 1.26 1.44
C LEU A 92 -2.87 2.77 1.25
N GLY A 93 -2.75 3.51 2.36
CA GLY A 93 -2.50 4.96 2.33
C GLY A 93 -1.22 5.33 1.59
N MET A 94 -0.14 4.58 1.82
CA MET A 94 1.13 4.77 1.12
C MET A 94 1.05 4.44 -0.37
N ILE A 95 0.29 3.43 -0.78
CA ILE A 95 0.07 3.09 -2.20
C ILE A 95 -0.77 4.18 -2.90
N VAL A 96 -1.78 4.72 -2.22
CA VAL A 96 -2.58 5.85 -2.73
C VAL A 96 -1.71 7.11 -2.85
N LEU A 97 -0.89 7.43 -1.85
CA LEU A 97 0.07 8.54 -1.92
C LEU A 97 1.04 8.33 -3.08
N LEU A 98 1.61 7.13 -3.19
CA LEU A 98 2.49 6.76 -4.27
C LEU A 98 1.81 7.01 -5.62
N ALA A 99 0.55 6.57 -5.79
CA ALA A 99 -0.28 6.82 -6.98
C ALA A 99 -0.39 8.31 -7.37
N ALA A 100 -0.32 9.23 -6.42
CA ALA A 100 -0.37 10.68 -6.65
C ALA A 100 0.98 11.32 -7.04
N LEU A 101 2.11 10.66 -6.76
CA LEU A 101 3.44 11.19 -7.12
C LEU A 101 3.64 11.20 -8.64
N ARG A 102 4.26 12.25 -9.18
CA ARG A 102 4.38 12.50 -10.62
C ARG A 102 5.68 11.96 -11.23
N ARG A 103 6.76 11.94 -10.45
CA ARG A 103 8.10 11.54 -10.91
C ARG A 103 8.39 10.03 -10.94
N PRO A 104 7.82 9.17 -10.06
CA PRO A 104 8.22 7.77 -10.04
C PRO A 104 7.88 7.04 -11.34
N THR A 105 8.84 6.28 -11.87
CA THR A 105 8.64 5.41 -13.03
C THR A 105 7.60 4.31 -12.72
N GLU A 106 6.99 3.74 -13.76
CA GLU A 106 6.00 2.67 -13.58
C GLU A 106 6.58 1.46 -12.83
N MET A 107 7.85 1.11 -13.09
CA MET A 107 8.52 -0.01 -12.43
C MET A 107 8.71 0.25 -10.93
N LEU A 108 9.21 1.43 -10.55
CA LEU A 108 9.38 1.80 -9.14
C LEU A 108 8.03 1.83 -8.41
N ARG A 109 7.01 2.37 -9.06
CA ARG A 109 5.64 2.40 -8.54
C ARG A 109 5.09 1.01 -8.30
N ARG A 110 5.19 0.12 -9.29
CA ARG A 110 4.73 -1.26 -9.20
C ARG A 110 5.49 -2.04 -8.13
N GLY A 111 6.83 -1.95 -8.13
CA GLY A 111 7.69 -2.65 -7.17
C GLY A 111 7.43 -2.20 -5.73
N THR A 112 7.33 -0.89 -5.50
CA THR A 112 7.04 -0.32 -4.17
C THR A 112 5.65 -0.74 -3.68
N ALA A 113 4.63 -0.66 -4.54
CA ALA A 113 3.29 -1.09 -4.17
C ALA A 113 3.21 -2.59 -3.84
N LEU A 114 3.90 -3.43 -4.63
CA LEU A 114 3.99 -4.87 -4.37
C LEU A 114 4.71 -5.16 -3.04
N ALA A 115 5.84 -4.49 -2.77
CA ALA A 115 6.58 -4.66 -1.52
C ALA A 115 5.73 -4.29 -0.30
N LEU A 116 5.00 -3.17 -0.36
CA LEU A 116 4.05 -2.76 0.68
C LEU A 116 2.93 -3.79 0.88
N GLY A 117 2.27 -4.21 -0.19
CA GLY A 117 1.14 -5.16 -0.11
C GLY A 117 1.56 -6.55 0.38
N LEU A 118 2.62 -7.12 -0.20
CA LEU A 118 3.14 -8.43 0.21
C LEU A 118 3.72 -8.40 1.62
N GLY A 119 4.44 -7.34 1.97
CA GLY A 119 5.00 -7.17 3.30
C GLY A 119 3.92 -7.05 4.38
N ALA A 120 2.89 -6.24 4.13
CA ALA A 120 1.76 -6.06 5.05
C ALA A 120 1.00 -7.38 5.29
N LEU A 121 0.64 -8.08 4.22
CA LEU A 121 -0.11 -9.34 4.32
C LEU A 121 0.75 -10.44 4.95
N GLY A 122 1.97 -10.63 4.45
CA GLY A 122 2.87 -11.68 4.91
C GLY A 122 3.20 -11.55 6.40
N TYR A 123 3.46 -10.33 6.87
CA TYR A 123 3.79 -10.11 8.27
C TYR A 123 2.59 -10.29 9.20
N SER A 124 1.39 -9.95 8.73
CA SER A 124 0.14 -10.21 9.47
C SER A 124 -0.15 -11.71 9.56
N LEU A 125 0.04 -12.46 8.47
CA LEU A 125 -0.10 -13.92 8.44
C LEU A 125 0.95 -14.62 9.32
N PHE A 126 2.18 -14.10 9.35
CA PHE A 126 3.24 -14.61 10.24
C PHE A 126 2.76 -14.66 11.70
N TRP A 127 2.17 -13.58 12.22
CA TRP A 127 1.70 -13.54 13.61
C TRP A 127 0.60 -14.57 13.87
N MET A 128 -0.32 -14.79 12.93
CA MET A 128 -1.35 -15.81 13.04
C MET A 128 -0.74 -17.22 13.06
N LEU A 129 0.17 -17.51 12.14
CA LEU A 129 0.81 -18.82 12.06
C LEU A 129 1.69 -19.09 13.29
N ALA A 130 2.39 -18.08 13.80
CA ALA A 130 3.18 -18.17 15.02
C ALA A 130 2.28 -18.47 16.24
N ALA A 131 1.11 -17.83 16.34
CA ALA A 131 0.13 -18.12 17.39
C ALA A 131 -0.29 -19.60 17.37
N ARG A 132 -0.58 -20.15 16.19
CA ARG A 132 -1.02 -21.55 16.05
C ARG A 132 0.09 -22.57 16.29
N ARG A 133 1.33 -22.22 15.94
CA ARG A 133 2.47 -23.14 15.94
C ARG A 133 3.14 -23.23 17.30
N ALA A 134 3.16 -22.13 18.07
CA ALA A 134 3.81 -22.09 19.37
C ALA A 134 3.34 -23.15 20.38
N PRO A 135 2.04 -23.41 20.56
CA PRO A 135 1.58 -24.45 21.48
C PRO A 135 2.11 -25.84 21.13
N GLY A 136 2.19 -26.18 19.84
CA GLY A 136 2.68 -27.48 19.39
C GLY A 136 4.21 -27.63 19.45
N LEU A 137 4.96 -26.52 19.50
CA LEU A 137 6.42 -26.51 19.59
C LEU A 137 6.94 -26.29 21.01
N GLY A 138 6.08 -25.99 21.99
CA GLY A 138 6.54 -25.76 23.36
C GLY A 138 7.18 -24.40 23.63
N SER A 139 7.26 -23.56 22.60
CA SER A 139 7.99 -22.30 22.66
C SER A 139 7.50 -21.32 21.60
N THR A 140 7.28 -20.07 22.00
CA THR A 140 7.01 -18.99 21.06
C THR A 140 8.23 -18.55 20.28
N ASP A 141 9.44 -18.83 20.76
CA ASP A 141 10.67 -18.54 20.03
C ASP A 141 10.89 -19.56 18.92
N ALA A 142 10.74 -20.85 19.23
CA ALA A 142 10.77 -21.91 18.23
C ALA A 142 9.73 -21.69 17.11
N ALA A 143 8.53 -21.20 17.47
CA ALA A 143 7.52 -20.85 16.47
C ALA A 143 7.97 -19.72 15.53
N LYS A 144 8.55 -18.64 16.07
CA LYS A 144 9.07 -17.52 15.26
C LYS A 144 10.23 -17.98 14.37
N GLU A 145 11.15 -18.75 14.92
CA GLU A 145 12.30 -19.28 14.19
C GLU A 145 11.86 -20.16 13.01
N SER A 146 10.91 -21.08 13.27
CA SER A 146 10.34 -21.95 12.23
C SER A 146 9.57 -21.21 11.12
N LEU A 147 9.21 -19.95 11.35
CA LEU A 147 8.50 -19.07 10.43
C LEU A 147 9.35 -17.87 9.99
N SER A 148 10.65 -17.88 10.28
CA SER A 148 11.58 -16.78 9.94
C SER A 148 11.63 -16.52 8.42
N TRP A 149 11.51 -17.58 7.62
CA TRP A 149 11.41 -17.52 6.16
C TRP A 149 10.22 -16.69 5.65
N LEU A 150 9.16 -16.53 6.46
CA LEU A 150 8.03 -15.67 6.16
C LEU A 150 8.19 -14.30 6.85
N ALA A 151 8.58 -14.31 8.13
CA ALA A 151 8.65 -13.12 8.96
C ALA A 151 9.68 -12.10 8.42
N VAL A 152 10.89 -12.56 8.12
CA VAL A 152 12.01 -11.69 7.74
C VAL A 152 11.77 -11.08 6.35
N PRO A 153 11.45 -11.85 5.29
CA PRO A 153 11.19 -11.24 3.98
C PRO A 153 9.97 -10.34 3.97
N SER A 154 8.88 -10.68 4.67
CA SER A 154 7.68 -9.83 4.71
C SER A 154 7.92 -8.50 5.45
N ALA A 155 8.57 -8.54 6.62
CA ALA A 155 8.97 -7.33 7.33
C ALA A 155 9.95 -6.49 6.50
N GLY A 156 10.93 -7.14 5.85
CA GLY A 156 11.89 -6.49 4.96
C GLY A 156 11.21 -5.78 3.78
N LEU A 157 10.28 -6.44 3.09
CA LEU A 157 9.51 -5.86 1.99
C LEU A 157 8.69 -4.65 2.45
N LEU A 158 8.03 -4.74 3.60
CA LEU A 158 7.26 -3.63 4.15
C LEU A 158 8.16 -2.43 4.47
N MET A 159 9.33 -2.67 5.06
CA MET A 159 10.31 -1.64 5.39
C MET A 159 10.86 -0.99 4.11
N VAL A 160 11.31 -1.79 3.14
CA VAL A 160 11.81 -1.30 1.85
C VAL A 160 10.74 -0.50 1.11
N GLY A 161 9.50 -0.97 1.10
CA GLY A 161 8.37 -0.25 0.49
C GLY A 161 8.11 1.09 1.17
N THR A 162 8.12 1.13 2.50
CA THR A 162 7.91 2.36 3.29
C THR A 162 9.03 3.37 3.04
N VAL A 163 10.29 2.95 3.09
CA VAL A 163 11.45 3.80 2.80
C VAL A 163 11.40 4.30 1.34
N SER A 164 11.00 3.43 0.41
CA SER A 164 10.87 3.81 -1.01
C SER A 164 9.80 4.89 -1.20
N VAL A 165 8.64 4.80 -0.54
CA VAL A 165 7.63 5.87 -0.58
C VAL A 165 8.17 7.17 -0.01
N LEU A 166 8.89 7.13 1.12
CA LEU A 166 9.50 8.33 1.70
C LEU A 166 10.49 8.99 0.72
N VAL A 167 11.42 8.21 0.16
CA VAL A 167 12.42 8.73 -0.79
C VAL A 167 11.75 9.31 -2.04
N LEU A 168 10.79 8.60 -2.62
CA LEU A 168 10.07 9.05 -3.81
C LEU A 168 9.23 10.31 -3.54
N LEU A 169 8.61 10.41 -2.36
CA LEU A 169 7.90 11.61 -1.93
C LEU A 169 8.85 12.80 -1.84
N LEU A 170 10.01 12.62 -1.19
CA LEU A 170 11.01 13.68 -1.07
C LEU A 170 11.52 14.15 -2.44
N ILE A 171 11.80 13.21 -3.35
CA ILE A 171 12.19 13.52 -4.72
C ILE A 171 11.07 14.26 -5.47
N ASP A 172 9.82 13.83 -5.35
CA ASP A 172 8.69 14.47 -6.06
C ASP A 172 8.49 15.92 -5.64
N VAL A 173 8.56 16.17 -4.32
CA VAL A 173 8.25 17.46 -3.69
C VAL A 173 9.43 18.45 -3.78
N PHE A 174 10.67 17.99 -3.56
CA PHE A 174 11.82 18.89 -3.36
C PHE A 174 12.78 18.97 -4.55
N ALA A 175 12.77 18.02 -5.49
CA ALA A 175 13.69 18.12 -6.61
C ALA A 175 13.28 19.29 -7.54
N PRO A 176 14.24 19.98 -8.20
CA PRO A 176 13.92 21.03 -9.16
C PRO A 176 13.01 20.53 -10.28
N PRO A 177 12.18 21.39 -10.89
CA PRO A 177 11.47 21.05 -12.12
C PRO A 177 12.49 20.55 -13.15
N ALA A 178 12.17 19.46 -13.86
CA ALA A 178 13.02 19.02 -14.95
C ALA A 178 13.20 20.19 -15.93
N ALA A 179 14.45 20.61 -16.14
CA ALA A 179 14.75 21.67 -17.09
C ALA A 179 14.14 21.27 -18.44
N PRO A 180 13.37 22.14 -19.11
CA PRO A 180 12.92 21.84 -20.46
C PRO A 180 14.17 21.56 -21.30
N LEU A 181 14.17 20.42 -22.00
CA LEU A 181 15.16 20.16 -23.03
C LEU A 181 14.98 21.27 -24.06
N ASN A 182 15.76 22.35 -23.94
CA ASN A 182 15.81 23.39 -24.94
C ASN A 182 16.24 22.71 -26.25
N GLY A 183 15.27 22.54 -27.14
CA GLY A 183 15.46 22.16 -28.54
C GLY A 183 16.15 23.29 -29.33
N GLY A 184 17.24 23.83 -28.80
CA GLY A 184 18.15 24.74 -29.45
C GLY A 184 19.46 24.03 -29.76
N GLY A 185 19.39 22.95 -30.55
CA GLY A 185 20.57 22.55 -31.31
C GLY A 185 20.92 23.69 -32.27
N PRO A 186 22.20 24.00 -32.51
CA PRO A 186 22.58 25.08 -33.41
C PRO A 186 21.96 24.81 -34.79
N SER A 187 21.12 25.74 -35.25
CA SER A 187 20.78 25.84 -36.66
C SER A 187 22.09 26.05 -37.42
N LEU A 188 22.63 24.98 -37.96
CA LEU A 188 23.61 25.04 -39.03
C LEU A 188 22.93 25.78 -40.19
N ILE A 189 23.28 27.06 -40.33
CA ILE A 189 23.72 27.69 -41.58
C ILE A 189 23.23 26.89 -42.80
N GLY A 190 22.11 27.26 -43.42
CA GLY A 190 22.13 28.38 -44.36
C GLY A 190 22.65 27.94 -45.73
N VAL A 191 21.91 27.08 -46.44
CA VAL A 191 22.03 26.98 -47.91
C VAL A 191 20.67 27.30 -48.51
N ARG A 192 20.62 28.53 -49.02
CA ARG A 192 19.51 29.16 -49.70
C ARG A 192 19.44 28.61 -51.12
N GLY A 193 18.53 27.67 -51.37
CA GLY A 193 18.15 27.22 -52.71
C GLY A 193 16.82 27.85 -53.09
N ASP A 194 16.89 28.95 -53.85
CA ASP A 194 15.78 29.65 -54.47
C ASP A 194 15.27 28.85 -55.68
N VAL A 195 14.03 28.37 -55.65
CA VAL A 195 13.27 28.00 -56.85
C VAL A 195 11.81 28.42 -56.68
N ARG A 196 11.45 29.50 -57.37
CA ARG A 196 10.09 29.87 -57.76
C ARG A 196 9.46 28.78 -58.64
N ASP A 197 8.18 28.47 -58.43
CA ASP A 197 7.04 28.82 -59.34
C ASP A 197 5.75 28.17 -58.79
N ARG A 198 4.75 28.95 -58.37
CA ARG A 198 3.54 29.41 -59.10
C ARG A 198 2.39 28.41 -59.25
N ARG A 199 1.19 28.98 -58.99
CA ARG A 199 -0.20 28.56 -59.29
C ARG A 199 -0.76 27.51 -58.32
N GLY A 200 -1.97 27.63 -57.75
CA GLY A 200 -3.09 28.56 -57.91
C GLY A 200 -4.33 27.94 -57.23
N GLY A 201 -5.38 28.73 -56.98
CA GLY A 201 -6.71 28.25 -56.54
C GLY A 201 -6.98 28.42 -55.04
N VAL A 202 -7.60 29.50 -54.55
CA VAL A 202 -9.02 29.93 -54.60
C VAL A 202 -9.96 29.10 -53.70
N GLY A 203 -10.59 29.80 -52.75
CA GLY A 203 -11.73 29.37 -51.91
C GLY A 203 -11.38 29.37 -50.41
N GLY A 204 -11.87 30.24 -49.53
CA GLY A 204 -13.03 31.13 -49.56
C GLY A 204 -13.92 30.82 -48.35
N ALA A 205 -13.94 31.72 -47.35
CA ALA A 205 -14.98 31.95 -46.32
C ALA A 205 -15.41 30.77 -45.39
N ALA A 206 -15.81 30.91 -44.12
CA ALA A 206 -15.90 32.00 -43.15
C ALA A 206 -16.07 31.34 -41.76
N ARG A 207 -15.61 32.01 -40.70
CA ARG A 207 -15.99 31.74 -39.30
C ARG A 207 -16.97 32.84 -38.85
N PRO A 208 -17.89 32.54 -37.93
CA PRO A 208 -17.84 33.26 -36.64
C PRO A 208 -18.06 32.31 -35.44
N ARG A 209 -17.17 32.38 -34.44
CA ARG A 209 -17.37 33.00 -33.11
C ARG A 209 -18.52 32.40 -32.29
N GLY A 210 -18.14 31.64 -31.25
CA GLY A 210 -19.01 31.25 -30.14
C GLY A 210 -18.19 30.71 -28.95
N ARG A 211 -17.98 31.56 -27.93
CA ARG A 211 -17.58 31.24 -26.55
C ARG A 211 -18.09 32.41 -25.68
N PRO A 212 -18.20 32.29 -24.35
CA PRO A 212 -18.56 31.14 -23.53
C PRO A 212 -19.65 31.51 -22.49
N GLY A 213 -20.54 30.57 -22.13
CA GLY A 213 -21.48 30.74 -21.01
C GLY A 213 -20.89 30.22 -19.71
N GLY A 214 -20.43 31.13 -18.85
CA GLY A 214 -20.02 30.84 -17.47
C GLY A 214 -21.22 30.68 -16.54
N GLY A 215 -21.10 29.77 -15.57
CA GLY A 215 -22.12 29.53 -14.56
C GLY A 215 -21.68 28.56 -13.47
N SER A 216 -20.60 28.87 -12.77
CA SER A 216 -20.26 28.19 -11.50
C SER A 216 -21.01 28.89 -10.37
N ARG A 217 -22.02 28.24 -9.79
CA ARG A 217 -22.60 28.62 -8.49
C ARG A 217 -21.83 27.91 -7.40
N GLU A 218 -21.14 28.71 -6.60
CA GLU A 218 -20.34 28.32 -5.46
C GLU A 218 -21.13 28.60 -4.15
N ARG A 219 -21.01 27.67 -3.20
CA ARG A 219 -21.24 27.80 -1.74
C ARG A 219 -22.72 27.88 -1.30
N VAL A 220 -23.17 27.34 -0.16
CA VAL A 220 -22.56 27.19 1.17
C VAL A 220 -23.23 26.00 1.86
N PHE A 221 -22.47 25.00 2.33
CA PHE A 221 -22.99 24.02 3.31
C PHE A 221 -22.44 24.42 4.69
N ARG A 222 -23.31 24.99 5.54
CA ARG A 222 -23.03 25.25 6.96
C ARG A 222 -23.09 23.93 7.72
N TYR A 223 -21.98 23.51 8.32
CA TYR A 223 -21.99 22.48 9.34
C TYR A 223 -22.32 23.14 10.68
N ARG A 224 -23.46 22.77 11.28
CA ARG A 224 -23.89 23.22 12.60
C ARG A 224 -23.27 22.26 13.62
N SER A 225 -22.39 22.76 14.48
CA SER A 225 -21.89 22.04 15.65
C SER A 225 -23.03 21.78 16.62
N VAL A 226 -23.26 20.51 16.95
CA VAL A 226 -24.14 20.12 18.05
C VAL A 226 -23.28 20.11 19.32
N GLU A 227 -23.55 21.06 20.20
CA GLU A 227 -23.04 21.08 21.56
C GLU A 227 -23.52 19.84 22.32
N LYS A 228 -22.57 19.21 23.02
CA LYS A 228 -22.87 18.27 24.10
C LYS A 228 -22.98 19.09 25.38
N THR A 229 -24.13 19.03 26.02
CA THR A 229 -24.33 19.44 27.41
C THR A 229 -24.26 18.23 28.35
N PRO A 230 -23.91 18.46 29.64
CA PRO A 230 -23.31 17.49 30.55
C PRO A 230 -24.24 16.38 31.04
#